data_AF-A0AAW0C020-F1
#
_entry.id   AF-A0AAW0C020-F1
#
_cell.length_a   1.000
_cell.length_b   1.000
_cell.length_c   1.000
_cell.angle_alpha   90.00
_cell.angle_beta   90.00
_cell.angle_gamma   90.00
#
_symmetry.space_group_name_H-M   'P 1'
#
loop_
_entity.id
_entity.type
_entity.pdbx_description
1 polymer ?
#
loop_
_entity_poly.entity_id
_entity_poly.type
_entity_poly.pdbx_seq_one_letter_code
_entity_poly.pdbx_strand_id
1 'polypeptide(L)'
;MPSGELDTSSVVKAILESGKSLFVPRIDGTSNASRMQFVQIYNQYDLNSLPEGLWGIKEPTAQYNEQPRTDVLDVGLDMILVPGVAFDRSMSRLGHGKGYYDRYLSAYTSWKITSVIRLALALREQLVDEVPTDDNDWKMDVILTPDEVIVR
;
A
#
# COMPACT_ATOMS: atom_id res chain seq x y z
N MET A 1 2.51 6.50 13.63
CA MET A 1 2.04 5.22 13.06
C MET A 1 1.29 4.45 14.13
N PRO A 2 0.25 3.67 13.79
CA PRO A 2 -0.35 2.72 14.72
C PRO A 2 0.74 1.78 15.27
N SER A 3 0.67 1.40 16.54
CA SER A 3 1.61 0.46 17.15
C SER A 3 1.47 -0.91 16.46
N GLY A 4 2.53 -1.40 15.79
CA GLY A 4 2.56 -2.73 15.20
C GLY A 4 2.84 -2.79 13.69
N GLU A 5 2.91 -1.65 13.00
CA GLU A 5 3.34 -1.61 11.59
C GLU A 5 4.81 -1.17 11.46
N LEU A 6 5.44 -1.63 10.37
CA LEU A 6 6.79 -1.22 9.99
C LEU A 6 6.82 0.25 9.56
N ASP A 7 7.85 0.96 10.01
CA ASP A 7 8.11 2.32 9.56
C ASP A 7 8.66 2.30 8.13
N THR A 8 7.87 2.86 7.20
CA THR A 8 8.20 2.97 5.77
C THR A 8 8.82 4.31 5.39
N SER A 9 9.08 5.20 6.34
CA SER A 9 9.57 6.57 6.07
C SER A 9 10.88 6.60 5.29
N SER A 10 11.81 5.69 5.61
CA SER A 10 13.10 5.56 4.91
C SER A 10 12.94 5.06 3.47
N VAL A 11 12.05 4.10 3.25
CA VAL A 11 11.73 3.56 1.92
C VAL A 11 11.10 4.64 1.05
N VAL A 12 10.11 5.35 1.59
CA VAL A 12 9.43 6.47 0.92
C VAL A 12 10.43 7.55 0.48
N LYS A 13 11.34 7.95 1.38
CA LYS A 13 12.38 8.93 1.07
C LYS A 13 13.32 8.43 -0.03
N ALA A 14 13.78 7.19 0.07
CA ALA A 14 14.67 6.60 -0.93
C ALA A 14 14.02 6.49 -2.33
N ILE A 15 12.72 6.20 -2.41
CA ILE A 15 11.97 6.17 -3.67
C ILE A 15 12.04 7.56 -4.33
N LEU A 16 11.70 8.62 -3.59
CA LEU A 16 11.72 10.00 -4.10
C LEU A 16 13.13 10.44 -4.52
N GLU A 17 14.15 10.12 -3.72
CA GLU A 17 15.55 10.45 -4.02
C GLU A 17 16.10 9.70 -5.25
N SER A 18 15.58 8.50 -5.53
CA SER A 18 15.99 7.70 -6.68
C SER A 18 15.36 8.11 -8.02
N GLY A 19 14.48 9.13 -8.02
CA GLY A 19 13.76 9.58 -9.21
C GLY A 19 12.63 8.65 -9.66
N LYS A 20 12.21 7.71 -8.81
CA LYS A 20 11.03 6.87 -9.03
C LYS A 20 9.76 7.63 -8.69
N SER A 21 8.65 7.27 -9.35
CA SER A 21 7.34 7.80 -9.00
C SER A 21 6.81 7.12 -7.74
N LEU A 22 6.47 7.92 -6.72
CA LEU A 22 5.85 7.45 -5.48
C LEU A 22 4.35 7.71 -5.52
N PHE A 23 3.56 6.68 -5.25
CA PHE A 23 2.12 6.80 -5.04
C PHE A 23 1.76 6.28 -3.66
N VAL A 24 0.89 7.01 -2.95
CA VAL A 24 0.44 6.63 -1.59
C VAL A 24 -1.09 6.55 -1.56
N PRO A 25 -1.68 5.70 -0.69
CA PRO A 25 -3.12 5.53 -0.64
C PRO A 25 -3.81 6.78 -0.09
N ARG A 26 -4.96 7.10 -0.70
CA ARG A 26 -5.93 8.10 -0.28
C ARG A 26 -7.28 7.42 -0.17
N ILE A 27 -8.00 7.64 0.93
CA ILE A 27 -9.33 7.05 1.12
C ILE A 27 -10.37 8.17 1.01
N ASP A 28 -11.20 8.11 -0.02
CA ASP A 28 -12.31 9.04 -0.22
C ASP A 28 -13.62 8.45 0.31
N GLY A 29 -14.36 9.20 1.14
CA GLY A 29 -15.70 8.84 1.63
C GLY A 29 -15.77 8.37 3.09
N THR A 30 -16.99 8.11 3.58
CA THR A 30 -17.25 7.57 4.92
C THR A 30 -17.27 6.03 4.91
N SER A 31 -17.03 5.41 6.06
CA SER A 31 -16.58 4.02 6.28
C SER A 31 -17.24 2.88 5.49
N ASN A 32 -18.45 3.04 4.93
CA ASN A 32 -19.16 1.99 4.20
C ASN A 32 -19.16 2.18 2.66
N ALA A 33 -18.76 3.35 2.15
CA ALA A 33 -18.66 3.65 0.72
C ALA A 33 -17.27 4.16 0.32
N SER A 34 -16.28 3.93 1.18
CA SER A 34 -14.94 4.47 1.02
C SER A 34 -14.20 3.81 -0.15
N ARG A 35 -13.71 4.64 -1.06
CA ARG A 35 -12.89 4.24 -2.22
C ARG A 35 -11.44 4.57 -1.94
N MET A 36 -10.57 3.56 -2.00
CA MET A 36 -9.13 3.75 -1.98
C MET A 36 -8.65 4.13 -3.40
N GLN A 37 -7.87 5.18 -3.49
CA GLN A 37 -7.09 5.56 -4.66
C GLN A 37 -5.62 5.62 -4.28
N PHE A 38 -4.72 5.52 -5.24
CA PHE A 38 -3.32 5.89 -5.02
C PHE A 38 -3.02 7.13 -5.85
N VAL A 39 -2.47 8.14 -5.19
CA VAL A 39 -2.17 9.44 -5.79
C VAL A 39 -0.69 9.75 -5.64
N GLN A 40 -0.14 10.46 -6.62
CA GLN A 40 1.29 10.74 -6.66
C GLN A 40 1.72 11.71 -5.57
N ILE A 41 2.87 11.41 -4.96
CA ILE A 41 3.68 12.35 -4.18
C ILE A 41 4.87 12.78 -5.02
N TYR A 42 5.00 14.07 -5.25
CA TYR A 42 5.90 14.59 -6.28
C TYR A 42 7.34 14.80 -5.80
N ASN A 43 7.53 15.14 -4.52
CA ASN A 43 8.83 15.42 -3.94
C ASN A 43 8.77 15.44 -2.40
N GLN A 44 9.92 15.64 -1.75
CA GLN A 44 10.02 15.68 -0.29
C GLN A 44 9.23 16.83 0.34
N TYR A 45 9.13 17.98 -0.33
CA TYR A 45 8.35 19.11 0.17
C TYR A 45 6.85 18.76 0.19
N ASP A 46 6.34 18.18 -0.89
CA ASP A 46 4.97 17.66 -0.99
C ASP A 46 4.67 16.66 0.13
N LEU A 47 5.51 15.62 0.28
CA LEU A 47 5.38 14.62 1.35
C LEU A 47 5.35 15.25 2.75
N ASN A 48 6.21 16.22 3.01
CA ASN A 48 6.31 16.87 4.31
C ASN A 48 5.09 17.76 4.61
N SER A 49 4.49 18.34 3.56
CA SER A 49 3.34 19.25 3.64
C SER A 49 1.99 18.55 3.79
N LEU A 50 1.94 17.22 3.68
CA LEU A 50 0.70 16.46 3.82
C LEU A 50 0.07 16.70 5.21
N PRO A 51 -1.24 16.97 5.28
CA PRO A 51 -1.95 17.10 6.54
C PRO A 51 -1.97 15.77 7.29
N GLU A 52 -1.99 15.86 8.63
CA GLU A 52 -2.28 14.69 9.45
C GLU A 52 -3.77 14.35 9.34
N GLY A 53 -4.06 13.13 8.91
CA GLY A 53 -5.39 12.55 8.87
C GLY A 53 -5.78 11.89 10.19
N LEU A 54 -6.73 10.96 10.11
CA LEU A 54 -7.17 10.20 11.26
C LEU A 54 -5.99 9.36 11.81
N TRP A 55 -5.89 9.25 13.14
CA TRP A 55 -4.85 8.45 13.82
C TRP A 55 -3.41 8.97 13.62
N GLY A 56 -3.23 10.23 13.21
CA GLY A 56 -1.91 10.87 13.07
C GLY A 56 -1.10 10.35 11.89
N ILE A 57 -1.77 9.80 10.87
CA ILE A 57 -1.15 9.35 9.62
C ILE A 57 -1.24 10.49 8.61
N LYS A 58 -0.13 10.82 7.94
CA LYS A 58 -0.15 11.83 6.86
C LYS A 58 -0.97 11.30 5.69
N GLU A 59 -1.97 12.06 5.27
CA GLU A 59 -2.86 11.68 4.17
C GLU A 59 -2.73 12.66 3.00
N PRO A 60 -2.59 12.18 1.75
CA PRO A 60 -2.55 13.06 0.60
C PRO A 60 -3.89 13.75 0.37
N THR A 61 -3.84 15.04 0.08
CA THR A 61 -4.97 15.82 -0.43
C THR A 61 -5.32 15.42 -1.87
N ALA A 62 -6.53 15.74 -2.33
CA ALA A 62 -6.92 15.54 -3.73
C ALA A 62 -6.06 16.31 -4.74
N GLN A 63 -5.47 17.42 -4.29
CA GLN A 63 -4.75 18.37 -5.13
C GLN A 63 -3.35 18.65 -4.59
N TYR A 64 -2.44 18.99 -5.50
CA TYR A 64 -1.11 19.54 -5.24
C TYR A 64 -0.92 20.77 -6.12
N ASN A 65 -0.52 21.91 -5.53
CA ASN A 65 -0.40 23.20 -6.24
C ASN A 65 -1.65 23.56 -7.06
N GLU A 66 -2.84 23.43 -6.46
CA GLU A 66 -4.15 23.73 -7.07
C GLU A 66 -4.53 22.85 -8.28
N GLN A 67 -3.73 21.82 -8.59
CA GLN A 67 -4.00 20.85 -9.64
C GLN A 67 -4.37 19.49 -9.04
N PRO A 68 -5.25 18.70 -9.69
CA PRO A 68 -5.48 17.32 -9.29
C PRO A 68 -4.18 16.53 -9.25
N ARG A 69 -3.99 15.70 -8.22
CA ARG A 69 -2.87 14.76 -8.20
C ARG A 69 -3.07 13.72 -9.29
N THR A 70 -1.96 13.23 -9.85
CA THR A 70 -1.93 12.11 -10.79
C THR A 70 -2.45 10.86 -10.08
N ASP A 71 -3.51 10.26 -10.62
CA ASP A 71 -4.02 8.98 -10.13
C ASP A 71 -3.18 7.87 -10.75
N VAL A 72 -2.87 6.88 -9.94
CA VAL A 72 -2.14 5.69 -10.34
C VAL A 72 -2.76 4.98 -11.53
N LEU A 73 -4.08 5.06 -11.71
CA LEU A 73 -4.75 4.44 -12.83
C LEU A 73 -4.21 5.09 -14.12
N ASP A 74 -4.09 6.41 -14.20
CA ASP A 74 -3.64 7.08 -15.43
C ASP A 74 -2.28 6.56 -15.98
N VAL A 75 -1.39 6.07 -15.12
CA VAL A 75 -0.02 5.67 -15.48
C VAL A 75 0.34 4.20 -15.23
N GLY A 76 -0.27 3.54 -14.24
CA GLY A 76 0.05 2.19 -13.77
C GLY A 76 1.12 2.13 -12.66
N LEU A 77 1.23 0.95 -12.03
CA LEU A 77 2.24 0.57 -11.04
C LEU A 77 3.05 -0.63 -11.52
N ASP A 78 4.35 -0.56 -11.27
CA ASP A 78 5.26 -1.72 -11.36
C ASP A 78 5.20 -2.58 -10.09
N MET A 79 5.09 -1.93 -8.92
CA MET A 79 5.12 -2.56 -7.59
C MET A 79 4.21 -1.82 -6.61
N ILE A 80 3.60 -2.57 -5.70
CA ILE A 80 2.82 -2.06 -4.58
C ILE A 80 3.31 -2.69 -3.27
N LEU A 81 3.57 -1.83 -2.27
CA LEU A 81 3.78 -2.27 -0.89
C LEU A 81 2.42 -2.48 -0.22
N VAL A 82 2.13 -3.73 0.17
CA VAL A 82 0.84 -4.08 0.78
C VAL A 82 1.04 -4.32 2.28
N PRO A 83 0.43 -3.49 3.15
CA PRO A 83 0.50 -3.68 4.59
C PRO A 83 -0.39 -4.84 5.05
N GLY A 84 -0.05 -5.41 6.20
CA GLY A 84 -0.77 -6.51 6.81
C GLY A 84 -0.44 -6.64 8.29
N VAL A 85 -1.34 -7.32 9.01
CA VAL A 85 -1.19 -7.70 10.41
C VAL A 85 -0.47 -9.04 10.52
N ALA A 86 -0.75 -9.97 9.60
CA ALA A 86 -0.09 -11.27 9.53
C ALA A 86 0.08 -11.73 8.08
N PHE A 87 1.07 -12.59 7.87
CA PHE A 87 1.40 -13.23 6.61
C PHE A 87 1.79 -14.69 6.87
N ASP A 88 1.64 -15.56 5.87
CA ASP A 88 2.10 -16.94 5.97
C ASP A 88 2.99 -17.35 4.78
N ARG A 89 3.59 -18.54 4.86
CA ARG A 89 4.43 -19.10 3.79
C ARG A 89 3.64 -19.53 2.54
N SER A 90 2.32 -19.55 2.60
CA SER A 90 1.43 -19.75 1.44
C SER A 90 1.13 -18.45 0.70
N MET A 91 1.85 -17.37 1.05
CA MET A 91 1.74 -16.01 0.52
C MET A 91 0.42 -15.32 0.87
N SER A 92 -0.29 -15.82 1.88
CA SER A 92 -1.52 -15.22 2.36
C SER A 92 -1.23 -13.98 3.19
N ARG A 93 -2.22 -13.09 3.30
CA ARG A 93 -2.12 -11.83 4.03
C ARG A 93 -3.40 -11.58 4.81
N LEU A 94 -3.27 -11.25 6.09
CA LEU A 94 -4.35 -10.73 6.93
C LEU A 94 -4.23 -9.22 7.04
N GLY A 95 -5.23 -8.47 6.57
CA GLY A 95 -5.34 -7.03 6.80
C GLY A 95 -6.11 -6.69 8.07
N HIS A 96 -6.33 -5.38 8.31
CA HIS A 96 -7.17 -4.88 9.42
C HIS A 96 -8.70 -5.10 9.23
N GLY A 97 -9.11 -5.99 8.31
CA GLY A 97 -10.51 -6.41 8.15
C GLY A 97 -11.43 -5.52 7.29
N LYS A 98 -10.96 -4.39 6.73
CA LYS A 98 -11.76 -3.52 5.84
C LYS A 98 -11.67 -3.86 4.34
N GLY A 99 -10.80 -4.81 3.96
CA GLY A 99 -10.65 -5.28 2.58
C GLY A 99 -10.32 -4.16 1.57
N TYR A 100 -9.63 -3.10 1.97
CA TYR A 100 -9.31 -1.98 1.07
C TYR A 100 -8.37 -2.41 -0.05
N TYR A 101 -7.28 -3.10 0.30
CA TYR A 101 -6.27 -3.53 -0.66
C TYR A 101 -6.82 -4.61 -1.60
N ASP A 102 -7.62 -5.54 -1.10
CA ASP A 102 -8.19 -6.61 -1.93
C ASP A 102 -9.18 -6.03 -2.96
N ARG A 103 -10.07 -5.11 -2.54
CA ARG A 103 -10.95 -4.37 -3.46
C ARG A 103 -10.18 -3.51 -4.46
N TYR A 104 -9.13 -2.83 -4.00
CA TYR A 104 -8.31 -1.99 -4.86
C TYR A 104 -7.56 -2.83 -5.92
N LEU A 105 -6.94 -3.94 -5.52
CA LEU A 105 -6.22 -4.84 -6.44
C LEU A 105 -7.16 -5.44 -7.49
N SER A 106 -8.34 -5.94 -7.09
CA SER A 106 -9.35 -6.43 -8.04
C SER A 106 -9.77 -5.37 -9.06
N ALA A 107 -9.99 -4.13 -8.61
CA ALA A 107 -10.32 -3.02 -9.51
C ALA A 107 -9.15 -2.65 -10.44
N TYR A 108 -7.94 -2.58 -9.89
CA TYR A 108 -6.72 -2.26 -10.62
C TYR A 108 -6.43 -3.29 -11.72
N THR A 109 -6.50 -4.59 -11.42
CA THR A 109 -6.25 -5.67 -12.41
C THR A 109 -7.38 -5.81 -13.43
N SER A 110 -8.60 -5.44 -13.08
CA SER A 110 -9.71 -5.38 -14.07
C SER A 110 -9.51 -4.25 -15.08
N TRP A 111 -8.82 -3.19 -14.66
CA TRP A 111 -8.61 -2.00 -15.46
C TRP A 111 -7.27 -2.00 -16.22
N LYS A 112 -6.22 -2.64 -15.69
CA LYS A 112 -4.90 -2.82 -16.34
C LYS A 112 -4.59 -4.30 -16.55
N ILE A 113 -4.17 -4.64 -17.78
CA ILE A 113 -3.77 -5.99 -18.17
C ILE A 113 -2.42 -6.41 -17.54
N THR A 114 -1.57 -5.44 -17.20
CA THR A 114 -0.25 -5.71 -16.61
C THR A 114 -0.36 -6.03 -15.12
N SER A 115 0.26 -7.13 -14.71
CA SER A 115 0.39 -7.53 -13.30
C SER A 115 1.28 -6.55 -12.55
N VAL A 116 0.84 -6.09 -11.37
CA VAL A 116 1.66 -5.35 -10.40
C VAL A 116 2.30 -6.32 -9.41
N ILE A 117 3.57 -6.11 -9.06
CA ILE A 117 4.25 -6.92 -8.02
C ILE A 117 3.70 -6.52 -6.65
N ARG A 118 3.13 -7.48 -5.91
CA ARG A 118 2.63 -7.31 -4.54
C ARG A 118 3.70 -7.69 -3.55
N LEU A 119 4.30 -6.70 -2.90
CA LEU A 119 5.38 -6.89 -1.93
C LEU A 119 4.91 -6.54 -0.53
N ALA A 120 5.09 -7.48 0.40
CA ALA A 120 4.85 -7.26 1.82
C ALA A 120 6.18 -7.02 2.55
N LEU A 121 6.20 -6.03 3.43
CA LEU A 121 7.23 -5.87 4.45
C LEU A 121 6.62 -6.36 5.77
N ALA A 122 7.23 -7.37 6.38
CA ALA A 122 6.71 -8.01 7.58
C ALA A 122 7.78 -8.10 8.68
N LEU A 123 7.40 -7.87 9.92
CA LEU A 123 8.20 -8.23 11.09
C LEU A 123 8.22 -9.76 11.26
N ARG A 124 9.18 -10.28 12.04
CA ARG A 124 9.25 -11.73 12.35
C ARG A 124 7.95 -12.24 12.95
N GLU A 125 7.39 -11.47 13.88
CA GLU A 125 6.18 -11.78 14.62
C GLU A 125 4.92 -11.74 13.75
N GLN A 126 4.99 -11.15 12.56
CA GLN A 126 3.89 -11.10 11.60
C GLN A 126 3.91 -12.30 10.64
N LEU A 127 4.98 -13.10 10.62
CA LEU A 127 5.01 -14.35 9.87
C LEU A 127 4.47 -15.48 10.77
N VAL A 128 3.27 -15.96 10.47
CA VAL A 128 2.57 -16.99 11.24
C VAL A 128 2.45 -18.29 10.45
N ASP A 129 2.06 -19.37 11.12
CA ASP A 129 1.94 -20.70 10.49
C ASP A 129 0.85 -20.72 9.42
N GLU A 130 -0.30 -20.10 9.70
CA GLU A 130 -1.46 -20.07 8.81
C GLU A 130 -2.23 -18.76 8.98
N VAL A 131 -2.54 -18.12 7.85
CA VAL A 131 -3.48 -17.00 7.81
C VAL A 131 -4.83 -17.50 7.28
N PRO A 132 -5.94 -17.24 7.97
CA PRO A 132 -7.26 -17.54 7.42
C PRO A 132 -7.53 -16.65 6.20
N THR A 133 -7.95 -17.26 5.09
CA THR A 133 -8.24 -16.58 3.83
C THR A 133 -9.60 -16.97 3.27
N ASP A 134 -10.15 -16.10 2.42
CA ASP A 134 -11.30 -16.36 1.55
C ASP A 134 -10.88 -16.28 0.07
N ASP A 135 -11.74 -16.70 -0.85
CA ASP A 135 -11.51 -16.73 -2.30
C ASP A 135 -11.27 -15.34 -2.91
N ASN A 136 -11.66 -14.28 -2.18
CA ASN A 136 -11.51 -12.89 -2.60
C ASN A 136 -10.18 -12.26 -2.14
N ASP A 137 -9.37 -12.96 -1.33
CA ASP A 137 -8.13 -12.43 -0.78
C ASP A 137 -6.97 -12.53 -1.76
N TRP A 138 -6.25 -11.41 -1.93
CA TRP A 138 -5.10 -11.37 -2.82
C TRP A 138 -3.85 -11.86 -2.10
N LYS A 139 -3.24 -12.93 -2.63
CA LYS A 139 -1.90 -13.39 -2.22
C LYS A 139 -0.81 -12.38 -2.54
N MET A 140 0.29 -12.41 -1.80
CA MET A 140 1.50 -11.65 -2.11
C MET A 140 2.35 -12.36 -3.16
N ASP A 141 3.21 -11.61 -3.84
CA ASP A 141 4.25 -12.17 -4.73
C ASP A 141 5.59 -12.29 -4.00
N VAL A 142 5.87 -11.36 -3.07
CA VAL A 142 7.07 -11.33 -2.25
C VAL A 142 6.71 -10.95 -0.81
N ILE A 143 7.26 -11.68 0.15
CA ILE A 143 7.24 -11.30 1.57
C ILE A 143 8.70 -11.13 2.02
N LEU A 144 9.03 -9.91 2.47
CA LEU A 144 10.32 -9.59 3.05
C LEU A 144 10.20 -9.56 4.58
N THR A 145 11.04 -10.33 5.24
CA THR A 145 11.23 -10.27 6.69
C THR A 145 12.67 -9.85 7.01
N PRO A 146 13.02 -9.57 8.28
CA PRO A 146 14.41 -9.33 8.65
C PRO A 146 15.36 -10.51 8.38
N ASP A 147 14.82 -11.73 8.26
CA ASP A 147 15.62 -12.97 8.16
C ASP A 147 15.62 -13.57 6.77
N GLU A 148 14.55 -13.40 5.99
CA GLU A 148 14.39 -14.09 4.72
C GLU A 148 13.55 -13.31 3.70
N VAL A 149 13.70 -13.74 2.45
CA VAL A 149 12.91 -13.28 1.31
C VAL A 149 12.13 -14.48 0.79
N ILE A 150 10.81 -14.44 0.91
CA ILE A 150 9.89 -15.48 0.43
C ILE A 150 9.29 -15.00 -0.88
N VAL A 151 9.42 -15.79 -1.94
CA VAL A 151 8.96 -15.46 -3.30
C VAL A 151 8.06 -16.57 -3.81
N ARG A 152 6.98 -16.19 -4.50
CA ARG A 152 6.05 -17.11 -5.16
C ARG A 152 6.59 -17.69 -6.46
#